data_AF-A0A839T711-F1
#
_entry.id   AF-A0A839T711-F1
#
_cell.length_a   1.000
_cell.length_b   1.000
_cell.length_c   1.000
_cell.angle_alpha   90.00
_cell.angle_beta   90.00
_cell.angle_gamma   90.00
#
_symmetry.space_group_name_H-M   'P 1'
#
loop_
_entity.id
_entity.type
_entity.pdbx_description
1 polymer ?
#
loop_
_entity_poly.entity_id
_entity_poly.type
_entity_poly.pdbx_seq_one_letter_code
_entity_poly.pdbx_strand_id
1 'polypeptide(L)'
;MAETLKSATLLMKTIKQRGRNNAYLWSLLQWDWPIAKDIIDQVYAFFLSAEIPDTPLSELACQVIEEALQRYGTTIFDGPYLKHEDAYRISVFLDTLISVTTAQLIDGISDEKGHVWKVRFDEEQVIWYQQDKLDSDSDDEASLRAQLYGLFACEKLQFCLRRASNEQAILAGSIPALP
;
A
#
# COMPACT_ATOMS: atom_id res chain seq x y z
N MET A 1 4.95 -2.92 19.25
CA MET A 1 4.07 -4.02 18.80
C MET A 1 2.64 -3.90 19.32
N ALA A 2 2.39 -3.77 20.63
CA ALA A 2 1.00 -3.74 21.15
C ALA A 2 0.20 -2.47 20.77
N GLU A 3 0.87 -1.31 20.65
CA GLU A 3 0.23 -0.06 20.21
C GLU A 3 -0.05 -0.05 18.70
N THR A 4 0.90 -0.51 17.88
CA THR A 4 0.71 -0.66 16.43
C THR A 4 -0.46 -1.60 16.09
N LEU A 5 -0.61 -2.72 16.82
CA LEU A 5 -1.71 -3.67 16.62
C LEU A 5 -3.09 -3.07 16.96
N LYS A 6 -3.16 -2.23 18.01
CA LYS A 6 -4.39 -1.53 18.40
C LYS A 6 -4.79 -0.49 17.36
N SER A 7 -3.82 0.22 16.81
CA SER A 7 -4.04 1.27 15.84
C SER A 7 -4.45 0.71 14.45
N ALA A 8 -3.86 -0.40 14.00
CA ALA A 8 -4.29 -1.06 12.74
C ALA A 8 -5.69 -1.68 12.84
N THR A 9 -6.05 -2.23 14.00
CA THR A 9 -7.41 -2.74 14.26
C THR A 9 -8.45 -1.62 14.22
N LEU A 10 -8.11 -0.43 14.75
CA LEU A 10 -8.96 0.76 14.70
C LEU A 10 -9.10 1.27 13.26
N LEU A 11 -8.01 1.31 12.50
CA LEU A 11 -8.02 1.66 11.08
C LEU A 11 -8.96 0.76 10.28
N MET A 12 -8.86 -0.56 10.46
CA MET A 12 -9.75 -1.51 9.79
C MET A 12 -11.20 -1.33 10.19
N LYS A 13 -11.47 -0.98 11.44
CA LYS A 13 -12.83 -0.64 11.87
C LYS A 13 -13.34 0.61 11.13
N THR A 14 -12.49 1.63 10.97
CA THR A 14 -12.81 2.85 10.24
C THR A 14 -13.10 2.57 8.76
N ILE A 15 -12.23 1.84 8.06
CA ILE A 15 -12.42 1.46 6.64
C ILE A 15 -13.70 0.64 6.45
N LYS A 16 -13.98 -0.31 7.36
CA LYS A 16 -15.24 -1.09 7.33
C LYS A 16 -16.47 -0.23 7.56
N GLN A 17 -16.38 0.83 8.37
CA GLN A 17 -17.48 1.73 8.66
C GLN A 17 -17.76 2.71 7.51
N ARG A 18 -16.75 3.07 6.73
CA ARG A 18 -16.86 3.98 5.57
C ARG A 18 -17.64 3.39 4.40
N GLY A 19 -17.71 2.07 4.28
CA GLY A 19 -18.52 1.44 3.24
C GLY A 19 -18.76 -0.05 3.47
N ARG A 20 -20.01 -0.49 3.28
CA ARG A 20 -20.37 -1.92 3.29
C ARG A 20 -19.57 -2.72 2.27
N ASN A 21 -19.23 -2.10 1.13
CA ASN A 21 -18.41 -2.72 0.09
C ASN A 21 -16.97 -2.97 0.59
N ASN A 22 -16.34 -2.01 1.26
CA ASN A 22 -14.99 -2.17 1.83
C ASN A 22 -14.94 -3.31 2.85
N ALA A 23 -15.96 -3.43 3.71
CA ALA A 23 -16.03 -4.52 4.68
C ALA A 23 -16.15 -5.90 4.03
N TYR A 24 -16.93 -6.00 2.95
CA TYR A 24 -17.06 -7.23 2.16
C TYR A 24 -15.74 -7.59 1.46
N LEU A 25 -15.18 -6.64 0.70
CA LEU A 25 -13.93 -6.84 -0.06
C LEU A 25 -12.77 -7.20 0.86
N TRP A 26 -12.69 -6.57 2.03
CA TRP A 26 -11.71 -6.92 3.03
C TRP A 26 -11.89 -8.35 3.55
N SER A 27 -13.13 -8.74 3.89
CA SER A 27 -13.40 -10.07 4.40
C SER A 27 -13.06 -11.15 3.37
N LEU A 28 -13.33 -10.88 2.09
CA LEU A 28 -12.97 -11.75 0.98
C LEU A 28 -11.45 -11.80 0.79
N LEU A 29 -10.77 -10.65 0.82
CA LEU A 29 -9.31 -10.59 0.70
C LEU A 29 -8.62 -11.37 1.81
N GLN A 30 -9.09 -11.28 3.06
CA GLN A 30 -8.54 -12.08 4.17
C GLN A 30 -8.79 -13.57 4.03
N TRP A 31 -9.96 -13.94 3.47
CA TRP A 31 -10.29 -15.33 3.25
C TRP A 31 -9.41 -15.96 2.17
N ASP A 32 -9.25 -15.25 1.05
CA ASP A 32 -8.40 -15.67 -0.06
C ASP A 32 -6.90 -15.57 0.33
N TRP A 33 -6.55 -14.57 1.15
CA TRP A 33 -5.17 -14.21 1.52
C TRP A 33 -5.08 -13.78 2.99
N PRO A 34 -4.90 -14.73 3.92
CA PRO A 34 -4.74 -14.38 5.34
C PRO A 34 -3.59 -13.39 5.60
N ILE A 35 -2.55 -13.44 4.76
CA ILE A 35 -1.36 -12.58 4.84
C ILE A 35 -1.63 -11.12 4.46
N ALA A 36 -2.76 -10.81 3.82
CA ALA A 36 -3.13 -9.44 3.47
C ALA A 36 -3.28 -8.53 4.70
N LYS A 37 -3.54 -9.13 5.88
CA LYS A 37 -3.51 -8.41 7.15
C LYS A 37 -2.13 -7.83 7.44
N ASP A 38 -1.09 -8.62 7.28
CA ASP A 38 0.28 -8.18 7.55
C ASP A 38 0.66 -7.05 6.59
N ILE A 39 0.27 -7.14 5.31
CA ILE A 39 0.49 -6.06 4.32
C ILE A 39 -0.13 -4.74 4.78
N ILE A 40 -1.40 -4.78 5.20
CA ILE A 40 -2.10 -3.57 5.68
C ILE A 40 -1.46 -3.03 6.97
N ASP A 41 -1.08 -3.91 7.89
CA ASP A 41 -0.41 -3.53 9.13
C ASP A 41 0.93 -2.82 8.80
N GLN A 42 1.67 -3.30 7.78
CA GLN A 42 2.88 -2.68 7.25
C GLN A 42 2.63 -1.31 6.62
N VAL A 43 1.63 -1.17 5.74
CA VAL A 43 1.25 0.13 5.13
C VAL A 43 0.89 1.14 6.22
N TYR A 44 0.14 0.71 7.21
CA TYR A 44 -0.27 1.59 8.29
C TYR A 44 0.90 1.98 9.20
N ALA A 45 1.76 1.03 9.55
CA ALA A 45 2.99 1.30 10.31
C ALA A 45 3.92 2.26 9.55
N PHE A 46 3.99 2.16 8.22
CA PHE A 46 4.74 3.08 7.38
C PHE A 46 4.23 4.52 7.52
N PHE A 47 2.95 4.77 7.30
CA PHE A 47 2.40 6.13 7.44
C PHE A 47 2.52 6.66 8.86
N LEU A 48 2.28 5.84 9.88
CA LEU A 48 2.39 6.29 11.28
C LEU A 48 3.82 6.42 11.81
N SER A 49 4.82 5.90 11.09
CA SER A 49 6.22 6.14 11.43
C SER A 49 6.63 7.60 11.22
N ALA A 50 5.84 8.35 10.45
CA ALA A 50 6.09 9.76 10.22
C ALA A 50 5.62 10.60 11.42
N GLU A 51 6.53 11.39 11.98
CA GLU A 51 6.21 12.39 13.00
C GLU A 51 5.85 13.73 12.34
N ILE A 52 4.84 13.71 11.45
CA ILE A 52 4.39 14.91 10.73
C ILE A 52 3.27 15.59 11.54
N PRO A 53 3.50 16.81 12.07
CA PRO A 53 2.48 17.52 12.84
C PRO A 53 1.25 17.85 11.98
N ASP A 54 0.08 17.84 12.62
CA ASP A 54 -1.18 18.34 12.06
C ASP A 54 -1.55 17.74 10.70
N THR A 55 -1.03 16.55 10.37
CA THR A 55 -1.27 15.86 9.10
C THR A 55 -2.05 14.58 9.34
N PRO A 56 -3.20 14.36 8.68
CA PRO A 56 -4.02 13.18 8.92
C PRO A 56 -3.45 11.95 8.19
N LEU A 57 -2.28 11.47 8.60
CA LEU A 57 -1.60 10.33 7.97
C LEU A 57 -2.42 9.03 8.04
N SER A 58 -3.25 8.87 9.07
CA SER A 58 -4.21 7.78 9.15
C SER A 58 -5.29 7.84 8.07
N GLU A 59 -5.66 9.05 7.63
CA GLU A 59 -6.60 9.27 6.54
C GLU A 59 -5.96 8.86 5.21
N LEU A 60 -4.72 9.28 4.96
CA LEU A 60 -3.96 8.90 3.77
C LEU A 60 -3.78 7.38 3.70
N ALA A 61 -3.43 6.74 4.82
CA ALA A 61 -3.36 5.28 4.92
C ALA A 61 -4.72 4.63 4.60
N CYS A 62 -5.84 5.18 5.09
CA CYS A 62 -7.18 4.68 4.74
C CYS A 62 -7.44 4.79 3.24
N GLN A 63 -7.17 5.95 2.63
CA GLN A 63 -7.42 6.19 1.21
C GLN A 63 -6.65 5.21 0.32
N VAL A 64 -5.35 5.01 0.60
CA VAL A 64 -4.49 4.04 -0.09
C VAL A 64 -5.07 2.63 0.00
N ILE A 65 -5.47 2.19 1.19
CA ILE A 65 -6.02 0.85 1.41
C ILE A 65 -7.39 0.70 0.74
N GLU A 66 -8.25 1.72 0.82
CA GLU A 66 -9.57 1.72 0.19
C GLU A 66 -9.47 1.61 -1.33
N GLU A 67 -8.57 2.38 -1.94
CA GLU A 67 -8.33 2.31 -3.39
C GLU A 67 -7.83 0.92 -3.81
N ALA A 68 -6.88 0.35 -3.07
CA ALA A 68 -6.40 -1.01 -3.32
C ALA A 68 -7.51 -2.07 -3.15
N LEU A 69 -8.37 -1.94 -2.13
CA LEU A 69 -9.52 -2.83 -1.95
C LEU A 69 -10.51 -2.72 -3.11
N GLN A 70 -10.82 -1.50 -3.56
CA GLN A 70 -11.71 -1.30 -4.70
C GLN A 70 -11.12 -1.92 -5.97
N ARG A 71 -9.82 -1.71 -6.23
CA ARG A 71 -9.15 -2.30 -7.39
C ARG A 71 -9.13 -3.82 -7.30
N TYR A 72 -8.81 -4.40 -6.15
CA TYR A 72 -8.93 -5.84 -5.90
C TYR A 72 -10.36 -6.34 -6.21
N GLY A 73 -11.38 -5.60 -5.78
CA GLY A 73 -12.79 -5.90 -6.05
C GLY A 73 -13.10 -6.06 -7.55
N THR A 74 -12.51 -5.21 -8.39
CA THR A 74 -12.66 -5.30 -9.85
C THR A 74 -11.99 -6.53 -10.48
N THR A 75 -11.13 -7.22 -9.73
CA THR A 75 -10.38 -8.40 -10.20
C THR A 75 -10.86 -9.70 -9.59
N ILE A 76 -11.94 -9.71 -8.81
CA ILE A 76 -12.42 -10.96 -8.19
C ILE A 76 -12.92 -11.91 -9.28
N PHE A 77 -13.65 -11.39 -10.26
CA PHE A 77 -14.31 -12.19 -11.28
C PHE A 77 -13.99 -11.73 -12.69
N ASP A 78 -13.72 -12.69 -13.57
CA ASP A 78 -13.83 -12.59 -15.01
C ASP A 78 -15.25 -13.01 -15.43
N GLY A 79 -16.08 -12.03 -15.76
CA GLY A 79 -17.50 -12.26 -16.01
C GLY A 79 -18.27 -12.76 -14.78
N PRO A 80 -19.40 -13.46 -14.95
CA PRO A 80 -20.32 -13.73 -13.84
C PRO A 80 -19.87 -14.86 -12.88
N TYR A 81 -18.91 -15.71 -13.25
CA TYR A 81 -18.62 -16.93 -12.49
C TYR A 81 -17.16 -17.36 -12.41
N LEU A 82 -16.28 -16.86 -13.28
CA LEU A 82 -14.88 -17.28 -13.25
C LEU A 82 -14.11 -16.36 -12.31
N LYS A 83 -13.46 -16.90 -11.28
CA LYS A 83 -12.55 -16.08 -10.47
C LYS A 83 -11.20 -15.97 -11.18
N HIS A 84 -10.62 -14.78 -11.19
CA HIS A 84 -9.23 -14.64 -11.61
C HIS A 84 -8.31 -15.40 -10.66
N GLU A 85 -7.17 -15.83 -11.20
CA GLU A 85 -6.17 -16.52 -10.41
C GLU A 85 -5.74 -15.70 -9.21
N ASP A 86 -5.51 -16.43 -8.14
CA ASP A 86 -5.05 -15.90 -6.88
C ASP A 86 -3.84 -14.96 -7.07
N ALA A 87 -2.78 -15.43 -7.71
CA ALA A 87 -1.57 -14.63 -7.91
C ALA A 87 -1.85 -13.30 -8.62
N TYR A 88 -2.75 -13.28 -9.60
CA TYR A 88 -3.14 -12.04 -10.29
C TYR A 88 -3.86 -11.06 -9.36
N ARG A 89 -4.86 -11.53 -8.61
CA ARG A 89 -5.67 -10.69 -7.72
C ARG A 89 -4.84 -10.03 -6.62
N ILE A 90 -3.92 -10.78 -6.00
CA ILE A 90 -3.02 -10.20 -5.00
C ILE A 90 -1.98 -9.26 -5.61
N SER A 91 -1.56 -9.51 -6.86
CA SER A 91 -0.65 -8.61 -7.57
C SER A 91 -1.30 -7.26 -7.82
N VAL A 92 -2.57 -7.26 -8.24
CA VAL A 92 -3.32 -6.01 -8.45
C VAL A 92 -3.50 -5.25 -7.15
N PHE A 93 -3.85 -5.94 -6.06
CA PHE A 93 -3.97 -5.31 -4.74
C PHE A 93 -2.66 -4.65 -4.32
N LEU A 94 -1.55 -5.39 -4.41
CA LEU A 94 -0.24 -4.91 -3.98
C LEU A 94 0.31 -3.80 -4.90
N ASP A 95 0.18 -3.94 -6.21
CA ASP A 95 0.55 -2.88 -7.16
C ASP A 95 -0.23 -1.59 -6.91
N THR A 96 -1.52 -1.69 -6.62
CA THR A 96 -2.34 -0.50 -6.31
C THR A 96 -1.86 0.17 -5.03
N LEU A 97 -1.59 -0.60 -3.96
CA LEU A 97 -1.02 -0.06 -2.72
C LEU A 97 0.29 0.70 -2.98
N ILE A 98 1.22 0.07 -3.71
CA ILE A 98 2.53 0.65 -4.00
C ILE A 98 2.38 1.88 -4.90
N SER A 99 1.60 1.81 -5.97
CA SER A 99 1.42 2.89 -6.93
C SER A 99 0.79 4.13 -6.30
N VAL A 100 -0.29 3.96 -5.54
CA VAL A 100 -0.95 5.09 -4.86
C VAL A 100 -0.03 5.68 -3.81
N THR A 101 0.65 4.85 -3.02
CA THR A 101 1.62 5.33 -2.02
C THR A 101 2.78 6.06 -2.69
N THR A 102 3.34 5.53 -3.78
CA THR A 102 4.43 6.13 -4.55
C THR A 102 4.03 7.52 -5.05
N ALA A 103 2.82 7.66 -5.64
CA ALA A 103 2.33 8.94 -6.11
C ALA A 103 2.24 9.99 -4.99
N GLN A 104 1.70 9.61 -3.82
CA GLN A 104 1.62 10.52 -2.66
C GLN A 104 3.00 10.97 -2.17
N LEU A 105 4.00 10.10 -2.25
CA LEU A 105 5.35 10.39 -1.76
C LEU A 105 6.17 11.22 -2.77
N ILE A 106 5.95 11.01 -4.08
CA ILE A 106 6.55 11.82 -5.14
C ILE A 106 6.05 13.26 -5.06
N ASP A 107 4.74 13.44 -4.95
CA ASP A 107 4.11 14.76 -4.80
C ASP A 107 4.47 15.40 -3.45
N GLY A 108 4.77 14.57 -2.46
CA GLY A 108 5.06 14.96 -1.09
C GLY A 108 3.79 15.22 -0.28
N ILE A 109 3.87 14.99 1.03
CA ILE A 109 2.73 15.15 1.93
C ILE A 109 2.81 16.53 2.56
N SER A 110 1.81 17.38 2.29
CA SER A 110 1.76 18.72 2.87
C SER A 110 1.10 18.73 4.25
N ASP A 111 1.72 19.41 5.21
CA ASP A 111 1.07 19.74 6.48
C ASP A 111 0.11 20.94 6.35
N GLU A 112 -0.67 21.22 7.40
CA GLU A 112 -1.60 22.37 7.41
C GLU A 112 -0.90 23.74 7.29
N LYS A 113 0.42 23.79 7.50
CA LYS A 113 1.24 25.00 7.38
C LYS A 113 1.85 25.14 5.97
N GLY A 114 1.63 24.17 5.09
CA GLY A 114 2.14 24.13 3.72
C GLY A 114 3.59 23.66 3.63
N HIS A 115 4.15 23.05 4.67
CA HIS A 115 5.43 22.35 4.56
C HIS A 115 5.23 21.02 3.87
N VAL A 116 6.12 20.72 2.92
CA VAL A 116 6.09 19.45 2.19
C VAL A 116 7.01 18.46 2.87
N TRP A 117 6.49 17.29 3.19
CA TRP A 117 7.21 16.18 3.78
C TRP A 117 7.48 15.11 2.74
N LYS A 118 8.72 14.66 2.69
CA LYS A 118 9.19 13.59 1.83
C LYS A 118 9.72 12.43 2.65
N VAL A 119 9.91 11.30 1.98
CA VAL A 119 10.45 10.10 2.59
C VAL A 119 11.73 9.70 1.87
N ARG A 120 12.71 9.24 2.65
CA ARG A 120 13.91 8.59 2.13
C ARG A 120 14.08 7.27 2.86
N PHE A 121 14.53 6.24 2.15
CA PHE A 121 14.87 4.96 2.74
C PHE A 121 16.39 4.88 2.87
N ASP A 122 16.87 4.62 4.09
CA ASP A 122 18.29 4.51 4.41
C ASP A 122 18.56 3.15 5.03
N GLU A 123 19.13 2.24 4.23
CA GLU A 123 19.54 0.83 4.48
C GLU A 123 18.52 -0.08 5.21
N GLU A 124 17.96 0.34 6.34
CA GLU A 124 16.96 -0.37 7.14
C GLU A 124 15.87 0.55 7.73
N GLN A 125 15.92 1.86 7.49
CA GLN A 125 15.03 2.85 8.12
C GLN A 125 14.27 3.68 7.10
N VAL A 126 13.01 3.97 7.45
CA VAL A 126 12.17 4.94 6.78
C VAL A 126 12.36 6.28 7.47
N ILE A 127 12.91 7.27 6.76
CA ILE A 127 13.19 8.59 7.30
C ILE A 127 12.26 9.60 6.62
N TRP A 128 11.43 10.24 7.43
CA TRP A 128 10.60 11.36 6.99
C TRP A 128 11.33 12.67 7.24
N TYR A 129 11.35 13.54 6.25
CA TYR A 129 12.01 14.83 6.34
C TYR A 129 11.19 15.92 5.68
N GLN A 130 11.26 17.12 6.24
CA GLN A 130 10.67 18.30 5.65
C GLN A 130 11.56 18.75 4.47
N GLN A 131 10.99 18.86 3.28
CA GLN A 131 11.69 19.36 2.11
C GLN A 131 11.82 20.89 2.21
N ASP A 132 13.04 21.36 2.45
CA ASP A 132 13.38 22.77 2.24
C ASP A 132 13.55 23.06 0.74
N LYS A 133 13.29 24.32 0.35
CA LYS A 133 13.13 24.83 -1.04
C LYS A 133 14.26 24.53 -2.06
N LEU A 134 15.30 23.77 -1.72
CA LEU A 134 16.50 23.62 -2.54
C LEU A 134 16.94 22.19 -2.86
N ASP A 135 16.43 21.14 -2.20
CA ASP A 135 16.85 19.78 -2.53
C ASP A 135 15.79 19.11 -3.42
N SER A 136 15.99 19.25 -4.73
CA SER A 136 15.31 18.45 -5.74
C SER A 136 15.96 17.06 -5.83
N ASP A 137 15.98 16.32 -4.73
CA ASP A 137 16.13 14.87 -4.84
C ASP A 137 14.80 14.38 -5.42
N SER A 138 14.78 14.19 -6.74
CA SER A 138 13.76 13.36 -7.35
C SER A 138 14.15 11.94 -7.02
N ASP A 139 13.53 11.38 -5.99
CA ASP A 139 13.62 9.94 -5.80
C ASP A 139 13.14 9.28 -7.08
N ASP A 140 13.99 8.42 -7.64
CA ASP A 140 13.65 7.62 -8.80
C ASP A 140 12.43 6.78 -8.43
N GLU A 141 11.30 6.99 -9.13
CA GLU A 141 10.05 6.28 -8.91
C GLU A 141 10.29 4.77 -8.84
N ALA A 142 11.17 4.23 -9.69
CA ALA A 142 11.51 2.81 -9.69
C ALA A 142 12.17 2.36 -8.37
N SER A 143 13.05 3.19 -7.81
CA SER A 143 13.70 2.93 -6.53
C SER A 143 12.71 2.95 -5.38
N LEU A 144 11.84 3.96 -5.34
CA LEU A 144 10.81 4.09 -4.31
C LEU A 144 9.82 2.91 -4.35
N ARG A 145 9.39 2.51 -5.55
CA ARG A 145 8.54 1.34 -5.73
C ARG A 145 9.20 0.05 -5.25
N ALA A 146 10.48 -0.16 -5.54
CA ALA A 146 11.22 -1.34 -5.09
C ALA A 146 11.33 -1.39 -3.56
N GLN A 147 11.54 -0.24 -2.92
CA GLN A 147 11.64 -0.13 -1.46
C GLN A 147 10.27 -0.37 -0.79
N LEU A 148 9.20 0.24 -1.31
CA LEU A 148 7.83 -0.02 -0.85
C LEU A 148 7.40 -1.47 -1.07
N TYR A 149 7.80 -2.09 -2.19
CA TYR A 149 7.57 -3.51 -2.43
C TYR A 149 8.26 -4.37 -1.36
N GLY A 150 9.54 -4.10 -1.07
CA GLY A 150 10.28 -4.78 -0.01
C GLY A 150 9.66 -4.59 1.37
N LEU A 151 9.10 -3.40 1.64
CA LEU A 151 8.46 -3.08 2.90
C LEU A 151 7.09 -3.76 3.07
N PHE A 152 6.24 -3.71 2.04
CA PHE A 152 4.84 -4.19 2.13
C PHE A 152 4.70 -5.68 1.84
N ALA A 153 5.55 -6.25 0.98
CA ALA A 153 5.50 -7.66 0.63
C ALA A 153 6.47 -8.46 1.48
N CYS A 154 5.96 -9.30 2.39
CA CYS A 154 6.79 -10.26 3.10
C CYS A 154 7.44 -11.28 2.14
N GLU A 155 8.52 -11.93 2.57
CA GLU A 155 9.28 -12.90 1.76
C GLU A 155 8.40 -13.99 1.12
N LYS A 156 7.41 -14.50 1.87
CA LYS A 156 6.50 -15.53 1.38
C LYS A 156 5.65 -15.03 0.22
N LEU A 157 5.17 -13.79 0.29
CA LEU A 157 4.41 -13.17 -0.79
C LEU A 157 5.30 -12.90 -2.01
N GLN A 158 6.50 -12.36 -1.78
CA GLN A 158 7.46 -12.12 -2.86
C GLN A 158 7.79 -13.42 -3.61
N PHE A 159 8.01 -14.52 -2.89
CA PHE A 159 8.23 -15.83 -3.48
C PHE A 159 7.07 -16.29 -4.39
N CYS A 160 5.82 -16.14 -3.92
CA CYS A 160 4.64 -16.48 -4.72
C CYS A 160 4.54 -15.61 -5.99
N LEU A 161 4.78 -14.31 -5.87
CA LEU A 161 4.71 -13.36 -6.98
C LEU A 161 5.82 -13.60 -8.02
N ARG A 162 7.03 -13.95 -7.57
CA ARG A 162 8.13 -14.37 -8.45
C ARG A 162 7.80 -15.64 -9.22
N ARG A 163 7.26 -16.64 -8.52
CA ARG A 163 6.86 -17.91 -9.15
C ARG A 163 5.76 -17.72 -10.20
N ALA A 164 4.86 -16.75 -9.97
CA ALA A 164 3.80 -16.39 -10.91
C ALA A 164 4.25 -15.42 -12.01
N SER A 165 5.51 -14.99 -12.05
CA SER A 165 6.04 -13.98 -12.98
C SER A 165 5.37 -12.59 -12.88
N ASN A 166 4.79 -12.27 -11.73
CA ASN A 166 4.08 -11.00 -11.51
C ASN A 166 4.93 -9.92 -10.83
N GLU A 167 6.02 -10.29 -10.15
CA GLU A 167 6.87 -9.35 -9.40
C GLU A 167 7.37 -8.20 -10.28
N GLN A 168 7.86 -8.49 -11.49
CA GLN A 168 8.41 -7.47 -12.38
C GLN A 168 7.35 -6.46 -12.85
N ALA A 169 6.11 -6.92 -13.06
CA ALA A 169 5.00 -6.03 -13.44
C ALA A 169 4.70 -5.05 -12.30
N ILE A 170 4.66 -5.54 -11.06
CA ILE A 170 4.47 -4.73 -9.85
C ILE A 170 5.60 -3.72 -9.71
N LEU A 171 6.87 -4.13 -9.85
CA LEU A 171 8.00 -3.19 -9.76
C LEU A 171 7.93 -2.11 -10.84
N ALA A 172 7.46 -2.45 -12.04
CA ALA A 172 7.30 -1.52 -13.16
C ALA A 172 6.06 -0.62 -13.10
N GLY A 173 5.18 -0.75 -12.09
CA GLY A 173 3.94 0.04 -12.02
C GLY A 173 2.90 -0.37 -13.05
N SER A 174 2.87 -1.66 -13.37
CA SER A 174 1.97 -2.24 -14.33
C SER A 174 1.21 -3.42 -13.73
N ILE A 175 0.00 -3.61 -14.22
CA ILE A 175 -0.79 -4.79 -13.87
C ILE A 175 -0.21 -5.99 -14.65
N PRO A 176 0.03 -7.14 -13.99
CA PRO A 176 0.47 -8.34 -14.70
C PRO A 176 -0.51 -8.72 -15.80
N ALA A 177 -0.01 -9.33 -16.88
CA ALA A 177 -0.92 -9.87 -17.89
C ALA A 177 -1.82 -10.95 -17.25
N LEU A 178 -3.07 -11.00 -17.68
CA LEU A 178 -3.94 -12.14 -17.35
C LEU A 178 -3.32 -13.41 -17.94
N PRO A 179 -3.20 -14.50 -17.16
CA PRO A 179 -2.68 -15.77 -17.64
C PRO A 179 -3.58 -16.40 -18.72
#